data_AF-A0A6H1ZP48-F1
#
_entry.id   AF-A0A6H1ZP48-F1
#
_cell.length_a   1.000
_cell.length_b   1.000
_cell.length_c   1.000
_cell.angle_alpha   90.00
_cell.angle_beta   90.00
_cell.angle_gamma   90.00
#
_symmetry.space_group_name_H-M   'P 1'
#
loop_
_entity.id
_entity.type
_entity.pdbx_description
1 polymer ?
#
loop_
_entity_poly.entity_id
_entity_poly.type
_entity_poly.pdbx_seq_one_letter_code
_entity_poly.pdbx_strand_id
1 'polypeptide(L)'
;MTIPYVDVSTNALRDMKCLLGTALDELIISLDGIDNETYAKNRRSDYSIVEENILSFLEAKKKGSYEYPLIRLQIIDMESTRPYLEQFIDKWLKKVDVIYVKKLEGMVQGLNNKLVSPEDVSKRLENRKPCKELYFTHNINWNGDHAFCCHDPKGMSILGNMNNMSIKQAWCGYKKELEMKCQKQGVFRGLCKTCVDYDNW
;
A
#
# COMPACT_ATOMS: atom_id res chain seq x y z
N MET A 1 -13.29 -5.57 22.74
CA MET A 1 -13.08 -5.64 21.28
C MET A 1 -11.63 -5.26 21.06
N THR A 2 -10.75 -6.24 20.92
CA THR A 2 -9.31 -6.00 20.69
C THR A 2 -9.15 -5.43 19.28
N ILE A 3 -8.39 -4.35 19.13
CA ILE A 3 -7.92 -3.93 17.81
C ILE A 3 -6.97 -5.03 17.35
N PRO A 4 -7.26 -5.76 16.27
CA PRO A 4 -6.54 -7.00 15.98
C PRO A 4 -5.12 -6.74 15.47
N TYR A 5 -4.88 -5.59 14.83
CA TYR A 5 -3.61 -5.19 14.25
C TYR A 5 -3.67 -3.71 13.83
N VAL A 6 -2.61 -2.95 14.06
CA VAL A 6 -2.46 -1.56 13.62
C VAL A 6 -1.13 -1.41 12.89
N ASP A 7 -1.18 -0.94 11.65
CA ASP A 7 0.00 -0.55 10.90
C ASP A 7 -0.06 0.91 10.45
N VAL A 8 1.11 1.46 10.14
CA VAL A 8 1.27 2.79 9.54
C VAL A 8 2.33 2.69 8.45
N SER A 9 2.00 3.24 7.27
CA SER A 9 2.96 3.42 6.18
C SER A 9 3.48 4.86 6.10
N THR A 10 4.79 5.03 5.93
CA THR A 10 5.46 6.34 5.87
C THR A 10 6.61 6.34 4.87
N ASN A 11 7.06 7.54 4.49
CA ASN A 11 8.29 7.78 3.72
C ASN A 11 9.49 8.14 4.61
N ALA A 12 9.30 8.18 5.94
CA ALA A 12 10.34 8.47 6.93
C ALA A 12 11.09 9.81 6.72
N LEU A 13 10.43 10.83 6.13
CA LEU A 13 11.01 12.19 6.02
C LEU A 13 10.95 13.01 7.31
N ARG A 14 10.21 12.53 8.31
CA ARG A 14 10.06 13.17 9.63
C ARG A 14 10.50 12.20 10.71
N ASP A 15 10.85 12.74 11.87
CA ASP A 15 11.12 11.94 13.07
C ASP A 15 9.91 11.06 13.39
N MET A 16 10.17 9.75 13.57
CA MET A 16 9.15 8.71 13.80
C MET A 16 9.11 8.25 15.27
N LYS A 17 9.97 8.78 16.16
CA LYS A 17 10.11 8.29 17.54
C LYS A 17 8.84 8.43 18.36
N CYS A 18 7.94 9.35 18.00
CA CYS A 18 6.62 9.47 18.63
C CYS A 18 5.74 8.21 18.45
N LEU A 19 6.10 7.30 17.54
CA LEU A 19 5.41 6.03 17.33
C LEU A 19 5.86 4.94 18.32
N LEU A 20 6.99 5.12 19.01
CA LEU A 20 7.45 4.17 20.03
C LEU A 20 6.56 4.24 21.28
N GLY A 21 6.25 3.08 21.87
CA GLY A 21 5.35 2.99 23.03
C GLY A 21 3.87 3.23 22.72
N THR A 22 3.51 3.32 21.44
CA THR A 22 2.11 3.35 20.99
C THR A 22 1.56 1.94 20.80
N ALA A 23 0.28 1.82 20.45
CA ALA A 23 -0.36 0.55 20.08
C ALA A 23 -0.05 0.10 18.64
N LEU A 24 1.01 0.63 18.01
CA LEU A 24 1.39 0.31 16.63
C LEU A 24 2.08 -1.05 16.59
N ASP A 25 1.53 -1.99 15.83
CA ASP A 25 2.10 -3.32 15.62
C ASP A 25 3.18 -3.31 14.54
N GLU A 26 3.00 -2.52 13.47
CA GLU A 26 3.95 -2.47 12.36
C GLU A 26 4.14 -1.06 11.79
N LEU A 27 5.40 -0.70 11.56
CA LEU A 27 5.82 0.50 10.85
C LEU A 27 6.39 0.10 9.49
N ILE A 28 5.67 0.47 8.43
CA ILE A 28 6.04 0.21 7.04
C ILE A 28 6.71 1.47 6.49
N ILE A 29 7.95 1.35 6.05
CA ILE A 29 8.73 2.47 5.50
C ILE A 29 9.01 2.19 4.03
N SER A 30 8.50 3.07 3.17
CA SER A 30 8.73 2.98 1.72
C SER A 30 10.08 3.60 1.35
N LEU A 31 11.00 2.78 0.83
CA LEU A 31 12.38 3.16 0.51
C LEU A 31 12.79 2.62 -0.87
N ASP A 32 12.51 3.38 -1.92
CA ASP A 32 12.77 2.99 -3.32
C ASP A 32 14.16 3.42 -3.81
N GLY A 33 15.21 3.01 -3.11
CA GLY A 33 16.61 3.33 -3.44
C GLY A 33 17.59 2.87 -2.36
N ILE A 34 18.88 2.89 -2.68
CA ILE A 34 19.98 2.54 -1.76
C ILE A 34 20.90 3.72 -1.41
N ASP A 35 20.75 4.82 -2.15
CA ASP A 35 21.50 6.06 -2.03
C ASP A 35 20.70 7.23 -2.64
N ASN A 36 21.26 8.44 -2.59
CA ASN A 36 20.62 9.63 -3.15
C ASN A 36 20.37 9.54 -4.67
N GLU A 37 21.29 8.94 -5.42
CA GLU A 37 21.16 8.84 -6.88
C GLU A 37 19.99 7.93 -7.28
N THR A 38 19.94 6.73 -6.71
CA THR A 38 18.92 5.73 -7.01
C THR A 38 17.56 6.11 -6.44
N TYR A 39 17.52 6.71 -5.26
CA TYR A 39 16.28 7.18 -4.64
C TYR A 39 15.65 8.35 -5.40
N ALA A 40 16.46 9.29 -5.89
CA ALA A 40 16.01 10.43 -6.69
C ALA A 40 15.29 10.05 -7.99
N LYS A 41 15.56 8.85 -8.53
CA LYS A 41 14.86 8.31 -9.73
C LYS A 41 13.36 8.13 -9.48
N ASN A 42 12.96 7.90 -8.23
CA ASN A 42 11.58 7.55 -7.85
C ASN A 42 10.94 8.52 -6.85
N ARG A 43 11.74 9.16 -6.00
CA ARG A 43 11.29 9.98 -4.87
C ARG A 43 12.00 11.33 -4.92
N ARG A 44 11.25 12.42 -4.75
CA ARG A 44 11.78 13.79 -4.80
C ARG A 44 12.23 14.27 -3.41
N SER A 45 13.09 13.49 -2.76
CA SER A 45 13.56 13.76 -1.40
C SER A 45 14.97 13.22 -1.18
N ASP A 46 15.65 13.74 -0.16
CA ASP A 46 17.01 13.33 0.19
C ASP A 46 17.01 11.98 0.90
N TYR A 47 17.68 10.99 0.31
CA TYR A 47 17.85 9.66 0.87
C TYR A 47 18.58 9.67 2.21
N SER A 48 19.58 10.53 2.37
CA SER A 48 20.38 10.60 3.60
C SER A 48 19.54 11.01 4.79
N ILE A 49 18.58 11.92 4.60
CA ILE A 49 17.61 12.30 5.65
C ILE A 49 16.73 11.09 6.03
N VAL A 50 16.24 10.36 5.03
CA VAL A 50 15.39 9.18 5.26
C VAL A 50 16.17 8.09 5.99
N GLU A 51 17.39 7.79 5.54
CA GLU A 51 18.28 6.82 6.16
C GLU A 51 18.62 7.19 7.61
N GLU A 52 18.96 8.46 7.86
CA GLU A 52 19.23 8.97 9.21
C GLU A 52 18.01 8.80 10.12
N ASN A 53 16.81 9.15 9.65
CA ASN A 53 15.58 8.97 10.43
C ASN A 53 15.28 7.50 10.74
N ILE A 54 15.51 6.59 9.80
CA ILE A 54 15.36 5.14 10.01
C ILE A 54 16.35 4.66 11.08
N LEU A 55 17.64 5.00 10.95
CA LEU A 55 18.68 4.58 11.89
C LEU A 55 18.43 5.17 13.29
N SER A 56 18.02 6.44 13.37
CA SER A 56 17.68 7.12 14.63
C SER A 56 16.48 6.48 15.32
N PHE A 57 15.47 6.05 14.55
CA PHE A 57 14.33 5.31 15.07
C PHE A 57 14.73 3.93 15.60
N LEU A 58 15.55 3.18 14.85
CA LEU A 58 16.06 1.86 15.26
C LEU A 58 16.87 1.95 16.56
N GLU A 59 17.73 2.95 16.68
CA GLU A 59 18.50 3.20 17.89
C GLU A 59 17.60 3.51 19.09
N ALA A 60 16.60 4.38 18.91
CA ALA A 60 15.64 4.72 19.94
C ALA A 60 14.80 3.52 20.39
N LYS A 61 14.31 2.70 19.43
CA LYS A 61 13.60 1.44 19.68
C LYS A 61 14.44 0.52 20.57
N LYS A 62 15.71 0.32 20.20
CA LYS A 62 16.65 -0.53 20.95
C LYS A 62 16.94 0.00 22.35
N LYS A 63 17.23 1.30 22.48
CA LYS A 63 17.53 1.95 23.78
C LYS A 63 16.35 1.88 24.75
N GLY A 64 15.13 2.02 24.25
CA GLY A 64 13.92 1.89 25.05
C GLY A 64 13.44 0.45 25.26
N SER A 65 14.16 -0.54 24.71
CA SER A 65 13.77 -1.96 24.76
C SER A 65 12.34 -2.20 24.26
N TYR A 66 11.91 -1.46 23.24
CA TYR A 66 10.58 -1.59 22.66
C TYR A 66 10.50 -2.81 21.74
N GLU A 67 9.56 -3.72 22.03
CA GLU A 67 9.27 -4.87 21.17
C GLU A 67 8.56 -4.44 19.88
N TYR A 68 7.66 -3.45 19.96
CA TYR A 68 6.85 -2.93 18.86
C TYR A 68 7.14 -1.46 18.55
N PRO A 69 6.87 -0.98 17.31
CA PRO A 69 6.33 -1.73 16.17
C PRO A 69 7.39 -2.60 15.49
N LEU A 70 6.99 -3.70 14.84
CA LEU A 70 7.82 -4.39 13.86
C LEU A 70 8.12 -3.43 12.70
N ILE A 71 9.31 -3.52 12.14
CA ILE A 71 9.79 -2.59 11.12
C ILE A 71 9.89 -3.31 9.79
N ARG A 72 9.05 -2.89 8.85
CA ARG A 72 9.09 -3.34 7.47
C ARG A 72 9.68 -2.25 6.59
N LEU A 73 10.78 -2.55 5.91
CA LEU A 73 11.15 -1.76 4.74
C LEU A 73 10.49 -2.35 3.49
N GLN A 74 9.94 -1.46 2.67
CA GLN A 74 9.33 -1.83 1.42
C GLN A 74 10.01 -1.11 0.25
N ILE A 75 10.34 -1.87 -0.78
CA ILE A 75 10.86 -1.38 -2.05
C ILE A 75 9.99 -1.95 -3.18
N ILE A 76 9.65 -1.13 -4.17
CA ILE A 76 8.92 -1.62 -5.34
C ILE A 76 9.93 -2.14 -6.37
N ASP A 77 9.71 -3.35 -6.89
CA ASP A 77 10.48 -3.91 -8.02
C ASP A 77 10.03 -3.23 -9.32
N MET A 78 10.84 -2.29 -9.78
CA MET A 78 10.67 -1.53 -11.01
C MET A 78 12.01 -1.34 -11.71
N GLU A 79 12.01 -0.89 -12.97
CA GLU A 79 13.24 -0.75 -13.77
C GLU A 79 14.35 0.05 -13.06
N SER A 80 13.97 1.10 -12.33
CA SER A 80 14.89 1.98 -11.60
C SER A 80 15.46 1.37 -10.31
N THR A 81 14.81 0.36 -9.72
CA THR A 81 15.21 -0.25 -8.43
C THR A 81 15.74 -1.67 -8.58
N ARG A 82 15.28 -2.42 -9.60
CA ARG A 82 15.62 -3.83 -9.85
C ARG A 82 17.12 -4.12 -9.82
N PRO A 83 18.00 -3.28 -10.44
CA PRO A 83 19.44 -3.53 -10.39
C PRO A 83 20.06 -3.50 -8.99
N TYR A 84 19.35 -2.97 -7.99
CA TYR A 84 19.86 -2.70 -6.65
C TYR A 84 19.13 -3.49 -5.55
N LEU A 85 18.20 -4.38 -5.89
CA LEU A 85 17.40 -5.12 -4.90
C LEU A 85 18.25 -5.98 -3.97
N GLU A 86 19.29 -6.66 -4.47
CA GLU A 86 20.20 -7.46 -3.64
C GLU A 86 20.97 -6.57 -2.65
N GLN A 87 21.53 -5.46 -3.13
CA GLN A 87 22.24 -4.50 -2.29
C GLN A 87 21.32 -3.88 -1.23
N PHE A 88 20.07 -3.61 -1.59
CA PHE A 88 19.05 -3.12 -0.66
C PHE A 88 18.79 -4.16 0.45
N ILE A 89 18.61 -5.44 0.08
CA ILE A 89 18.40 -6.52 1.04
C ILE A 89 19.60 -6.65 1.97
N ASP A 90 20.82 -6.72 1.43
CA ASP A 90 22.05 -6.88 2.21
C ASP A 90 22.27 -5.71 3.19
N LYS A 91 21.95 -4.49 2.75
CA LYS A 91 22.08 -3.27 3.57
C LYS A 91 21.13 -3.29 4.77
N TRP A 92 19.90 -3.77 4.60
CA TRP A 92 18.83 -3.56 5.57
C TRP A 92 18.38 -4.80 6.35
N LEU A 93 18.55 -6.02 5.81
CA LEU A 93 17.94 -7.23 6.36
C LEU A 93 18.37 -7.52 7.80
N LYS A 94 19.59 -7.13 8.17
CA LYS A 94 20.12 -7.29 9.55
C LYS A 94 19.69 -6.18 10.52
N LYS A 95 19.00 -5.15 10.04
CA LYS A 95 18.63 -3.95 10.81
C LYS A 95 17.13 -3.86 11.08
N VAL A 96 16.30 -4.46 10.23
CA VAL A 96 14.83 -4.39 10.29
C VAL A 96 14.23 -5.78 10.36
N ASP A 97 12.96 -5.88 10.74
CA ASP A 97 12.28 -7.15 10.95
C ASP A 97 11.88 -7.81 9.62
N VAL A 98 11.45 -7.01 8.64
CA VAL A 98 10.97 -7.49 7.34
C VAL A 98 11.47 -6.61 6.20
N ILE A 99 11.86 -7.23 5.09
CA ILE A 99 11.99 -6.57 3.80
C ILE A 99 10.90 -7.10 2.87
N TYR A 100 10.09 -6.20 2.33
CA TYR A 100 9.05 -6.53 1.37
C TYR A 100 9.37 -5.92 0.00
N VAL A 101 9.71 -6.80 -0.95
CA VAL A 101 9.87 -6.42 -2.36
C VAL A 101 8.50 -6.48 -3.02
N LYS A 102 7.84 -5.33 -3.16
CA LYS A 102 6.50 -5.21 -3.70
C LYS A 102 6.54 -5.23 -5.22
N LYS A 103 5.60 -5.93 -5.86
CA LYS A 103 5.39 -5.80 -7.31
C LYS A 103 4.75 -4.45 -7.63
N LEU A 104 5.17 -3.86 -8.73
CA LEU A 104 4.60 -2.60 -9.21
C LEU A 104 3.14 -2.79 -9.63
N GLU A 105 2.27 -1.94 -9.10
CA GLU A 105 0.82 -1.88 -9.41
C GLU A 105 0.59 -0.95 -10.62
N GLY A 106 -0.34 -1.33 -11.50
CA GLY A 106 -0.59 -0.67 -12.79
C GLY A 106 -1.55 0.51 -12.76
N MET A 107 -2.28 0.73 -11.67
CA MET A 107 -3.29 1.80 -11.47
C MET A 107 -2.69 3.05 -10.81
N VAL A 108 -1.37 3.23 -10.86
CA VAL A 108 -0.70 4.44 -10.37
C VAL A 108 -0.92 5.59 -11.36
N GLN A 109 -1.57 6.66 -10.92
CA GLN A 109 -1.66 7.90 -11.71
C GLN A 109 -0.26 8.41 -12.07
N GLY A 110 -0.04 8.71 -13.35
CA GLY A 110 1.21 9.32 -13.85
C GLY A 110 2.21 8.35 -14.48
N LEU A 111 1.98 7.03 -14.45
CA LEU A 111 2.90 6.05 -15.06
C LEU A 111 2.47 5.54 -16.46
N ASN A 112 1.43 6.14 -17.07
CA ASN A 112 1.06 6.00 -18.49
C ASN A 112 1.10 4.57 -19.07
N ASN A 113 0.50 3.56 -18.43
CA ASN A 113 0.46 2.18 -18.92
C ASN A 113 1.85 1.57 -19.25
N LYS A 114 2.97 2.20 -18.86
CA LYS A 114 4.32 1.83 -19.34
C LYS A 114 4.92 0.60 -18.64
N LEU A 115 4.21 0.02 -17.68
CA LEU A 115 4.83 -0.85 -16.67
C LEU A 115 4.25 -2.26 -16.63
N VAL A 116 3.12 -2.50 -17.29
CA VAL A 116 2.54 -3.83 -17.49
C VAL A 116 2.42 -4.01 -18.99
N SER A 117 3.08 -5.03 -19.54
CA SER A 117 2.98 -5.27 -20.98
C SER A 117 1.50 -5.50 -21.36
N PRO A 118 1.04 -5.10 -22.55
CA PRO A 118 -0.32 -5.38 -23.00
C PRO A 118 -0.68 -6.88 -22.91
N GLU A 119 0.32 -7.75 -23.08
CA GLU A 119 0.21 -9.20 -22.94
C GLU A 119 -0.05 -9.61 -21.48
N ASP A 120 0.67 -9.04 -20.51
CA ASP A 120 0.45 -9.29 -19.09
C ASP A 120 -0.91 -8.75 -18.64
N VAL A 121 -1.34 -7.60 -19.18
CA VAL A 121 -2.69 -7.08 -18.95
C VAL A 121 -3.74 -8.04 -19.51
N SER A 122 -3.57 -8.51 -20.75
CA SER A 122 -4.50 -9.45 -21.38
C SER A 122 -4.62 -10.75 -20.58
N LYS A 123 -3.49 -11.36 -20.23
CA LYS A 123 -3.45 -12.59 -19.40
C LYS A 123 -4.09 -12.39 -18.05
N ARG A 124 -3.89 -11.23 -17.41
CA ARG A 124 -4.56 -10.91 -16.14
C ARG A 124 -6.07 -10.73 -16.32
N LEU A 125 -6.56 -10.29 -17.46
CA LEU A 125 -8.00 -10.10 -17.66
C LEU A 125 -8.70 -11.38 -18.15
N GLU A 126 -7.95 -12.36 -18.67
CA GLU A 126 -8.47 -13.68 -19.01
C GLU A 126 -9.03 -14.40 -17.76
N ASN A 127 -10.27 -14.88 -17.85
CA ASN A 127 -10.96 -15.61 -16.77
C ASN A 127 -11.01 -14.88 -15.41
N ARG A 128 -11.03 -13.54 -15.46
CA ARG A 128 -11.04 -12.68 -14.27
C ARG A 128 -12.11 -13.09 -13.25
N LYS A 129 -11.66 -13.31 -12.01
CA LYS A 129 -12.52 -13.58 -10.86
C LYS A 129 -12.97 -12.28 -10.18
N PRO A 130 -14.03 -12.32 -9.34
CA PRO A 130 -14.39 -11.17 -8.51
C PRO A 130 -13.22 -10.73 -7.64
N CYS A 131 -12.99 -9.42 -7.56
CA CYS A 131 -11.93 -8.84 -6.76
C CYS A 131 -12.12 -9.18 -5.27
N LYS A 132 -11.09 -9.74 -4.63
CA LYS A 132 -11.08 -10.04 -3.19
C LYS A 132 -11.32 -8.82 -2.31
N GLU A 133 -10.81 -7.65 -2.71
CA GLU A 133 -10.97 -6.38 -1.98
C GLU A 133 -12.44 -6.06 -1.64
N LEU A 134 -13.37 -6.45 -2.51
CA LEU A 134 -14.80 -6.28 -2.26
C LEU A 134 -15.31 -7.03 -1.03
N TYR A 135 -14.62 -8.08 -0.60
CA TYR A 135 -15.04 -8.98 0.48
C TYR A 135 -14.26 -8.78 1.76
N PHE A 136 -13.03 -8.26 1.68
CA PHE A 136 -12.12 -8.17 2.83
C PHE A 136 -11.74 -6.74 3.21
N THR A 137 -11.93 -5.78 2.32
CA THR A 137 -11.40 -4.43 2.51
C THR A 137 -12.51 -3.38 2.56
N HIS A 138 -12.32 -2.42 3.46
CA HIS A 138 -13.11 -1.19 3.54
C HIS A 138 -12.18 -0.01 3.66
N ASN A 139 -12.33 0.97 2.78
CA ASN A 139 -11.48 2.15 2.76
C ASN A 139 -12.26 3.37 3.23
N ILE A 140 -11.59 4.23 3.99
CA ILE A 140 -12.09 5.56 4.35
C ILE A 140 -11.07 6.57 3.82
N ASN A 141 -11.50 7.41 2.88
CA ASN A 141 -10.67 8.44 2.29
C ASN A 141 -10.45 9.60 3.27
N TRP A 142 -9.49 10.47 2.96
CA TRP A 142 -9.13 11.62 3.80
C TRP A 142 -10.30 12.58 4.09
N ASN A 143 -11.31 12.63 3.21
CA ASN A 143 -12.52 13.46 3.35
C ASN A 143 -13.68 12.71 4.05
N GLY A 144 -13.42 11.51 4.56
CA GLY A 144 -14.39 10.66 5.23
C GLY A 144 -15.26 9.80 4.30
N ASP A 145 -15.00 9.81 2.99
CA ASP A 145 -15.76 8.96 2.08
C ASP A 145 -15.44 7.48 2.31
N HIS A 146 -16.50 6.68 2.46
CA HIS A 146 -16.41 5.23 2.41
C HIS A 146 -16.21 4.78 0.97
N ALA A 147 -15.23 3.92 0.73
CA ALA A 147 -14.93 3.35 -0.57
C ALA A 147 -14.67 1.84 -0.45
N PHE A 148 -14.99 1.08 -1.51
CA PHE A 148 -14.65 -0.34 -1.55
C PHE A 148 -13.26 -0.63 -2.15
N CYS A 149 -12.55 0.38 -2.66
CA CYS A 149 -11.26 0.23 -3.33
C CYS A 149 -10.30 1.35 -2.90
N CYS A 150 -9.05 1.01 -2.56
CA CYS A 150 -8.00 1.99 -2.28
C CYS A 150 -7.31 2.49 -3.55
N HIS A 151 -7.35 1.72 -4.64
CA HIS A 151 -6.79 2.08 -5.95
C HIS A 151 -7.73 2.96 -6.79
N ASP A 152 -8.46 3.87 -6.15
CA ASP A 152 -9.50 4.68 -6.78
C ASP A 152 -9.32 6.19 -6.53
N PRO A 153 -8.32 6.80 -7.17
CA PRO A 153 -8.02 8.22 -6.98
C PRO A 153 -9.11 9.15 -7.55
N LYS A 154 -10.06 8.61 -8.33
CA LYS A 154 -11.18 9.37 -8.91
C LYS A 154 -12.48 9.26 -8.08
N GLY A 155 -12.49 8.47 -7.01
CA GLY A 155 -13.68 8.28 -6.17
C GLY A 155 -14.85 7.64 -6.93
N MET A 156 -14.59 6.69 -7.82
CA MET A 156 -15.60 5.91 -8.53
C MET A 156 -16.25 4.79 -7.68
N SER A 157 -15.66 4.45 -6.54
CA SER A 157 -16.04 3.34 -5.64
C SER A 157 -16.73 3.80 -4.35
N ILE A 158 -17.19 5.06 -4.33
CA ILE A 158 -17.74 5.70 -3.12
C ILE A 158 -19.11 5.12 -2.73
N LEU A 159 -19.17 4.61 -1.52
CA LEU A 159 -20.33 3.98 -0.88
C LEU A 159 -21.18 4.99 -0.10
N GLY A 160 -20.57 6.04 0.42
CA GLY A 160 -21.18 7.05 1.29
C GLY A 160 -20.11 7.84 2.03
N ASN A 161 -20.46 8.59 3.06
CA ASN A 161 -19.51 9.37 3.87
C ASN A 161 -19.74 9.14 5.37
N MET A 162 -18.65 9.04 6.13
CA MET A 162 -18.66 8.70 7.55
C MET A 162 -19.40 9.71 8.44
N ASN A 163 -19.58 10.94 7.97
CA ASN A 163 -20.37 11.95 8.69
C ASN A 163 -21.86 11.61 8.76
N ASN A 164 -22.36 10.84 7.79
CA ASN A 164 -23.79 10.57 7.62
C ASN A 164 -24.13 9.07 7.59
N MET A 165 -23.13 8.20 7.55
CA MET A 165 -23.29 6.76 7.34
C MET A 165 -22.23 6.02 8.14
N SER A 166 -22.63 4.96 8.83
CA SER A 166 -21.69 4.06 9.52
C SER A 166 -20.96 3.12 8.55
N ILE A 167 -19.80 2.61 8.95
CA ILE A 167 -19.07 1.57 8.21
C ILE A 167 -19.98 0.38 7.87
N LYS A 168 -20.79 -0.08 8.84
CA LYS A 168 -21.72 -1.21 8.63
C LYS A 168 -22.76 -0.90 7.55
N GLN A 169 -23.33 0.31 7.54
CA GLN A 169 -24.30 0.72 6.51
C GLN A 169 -23.64 0.82 5.13
N ALA A 170 -22.42 1.34 5.05
CA ALA A 170 -21.68 1.38 3.79
C ALA A 170 -21.32 -0.03 3.29
N TRP A 171 -20.89 -0.91 4.20
CA TRP A 171 -20.52 -2.29 3.91
C TRP A 171 -21.70 -3.14 3.40
N CYS A 172 -22.84 -3.05 4.09
CA CYS A 172 -24.07 -3.74 3.72
C CYS A 172 -24.91 -2.95 2.69
N GLY A 173 -24.36 -1.87 2.13
CA GLY A 173 -25.09 -0.97 1.25
C GLY A 173 -25.29 -1.54 -0.16
N TYR A 174 -26.39 -1.13 -0.81
CA TYR A 174 -26.76 -1.56 -2.16
C TYR A 174 -25.65 -1.41 -3.19
N LYS A 175 -24.88 -0.31 -3.13
CA LYS A 175 -23.75 -0.07 -4.06
C LYS A 175 -22.70 -1.18 -4.00
N LYS A 176 -22.31 -1.60 -2.78
CA LYS A 176 -21.32 -2.66 -2.58
C LYS A 176 -21.89 -4.03 -2.97
N GLU A 177 -23.12 -4.31 -2.55
CA GLU A 177 -23.82 -5.55 -2.91
C GLU A 177 -23.97 -5.72 -4.42
N LEU A 178 -24.36 -4.66 -5.12
CA LEU A 178 -24.52 -4.65 -6.56
C LEU A 178 -23.18 -4.92 -7.27
N GLU A 179 -22.08 -4.31 -6.81
CA GLU A 179 -20.76 -4.55 -7.40
C GLU A 179 -20.30 -6.00 -7.18
N MET A 180 -20.50 -6.57 -5.99
CA MET A 180 -20.23 -7.99 -5.74
C MET A 180 -21.05 -8.91 -6.65
N LYS A 181 -22.35 -8.62 -6.84
CA LYS A 181 -23.23 -9.39 -7.74
C LYS A 181 -22.78 -9.32 -9.19
N CYS A 182 -22.46 -8.11 -9.69
CA CYS A 182 -21.99 -7.93 -11.06
C CYS A 182 -20.68 -8.70 -11.30
N GLN A 183 -19.69 -8.58 -10.41
CA GLN A 183 -18.42 -9.27 -10.61
C GLN A 183 -18.55 -10.79 -10.54
N LYS A 184 -19.45 -11.34 -9.70
CA LYS A 184 -19.77 -12.78 -9.69
C LYS A 184 -20.33 -13.28 -11.02
N GLN A 185 -20.99 -12.40 -11.78
CA GLN A 185 -21.54 -12.69 -13.11
C GLN A 185 -20.55 -12.35 -14.25
N GLY A 186 -19.31 -11.98 -13.94
CA GLY A 186 -18.32 -11.56 -14.93
C GLY A 186 -18.54 -10.15 -15.47
N VAL A 187 -19.40 -9.35 -14.85
CA VAL A 187 -19.69 -7.96 -15.24
C VAL A 187 -18.85 -7.01 -14.40
N PHE A 188 -17.89 -6.33 -15.03
CA PHE A 188 -17.01 -5.35 -14.38
C PHE A 188 -17.36 -3.94 -14.82
N ARG A 189 -17.57 -3.02 -13.86
CA ARG A 189 -18.08 -1.67 -14.11
C ARG A 189 -17.16 -0.62 -13.53
N GLY A 190 -17.34 0.64 -13.96
CA GLY A 190 -16.57 1.77 -13.44
C GLY A 190 -15.06 1.53 -13.52
N LEU A 191 -14.35 1.80 -12.42
CA LEU A 191 -12.90 1.60 -12.32
C LEU A 191 -12.51 0.12 -12.52
N CYS A 192 -13.38 -0.81 -12.14
CA CYS A 192 -13.09 -2.23 -12.21
C CYS A 192 -12.98 -2.69 -13.66
N LYS A 193 -13.65 -2.04 -14.64
CA LYS A 193 -13.62 -2.45 -16.06
C LYS A 193 -12.20 -2.51 -16.64
N THR A 194 -11.33 -1.56 -16.26
CA THR A 194 -9.96 -1.44 -16.78
C THR A 194 -8.90 -1.71 -15.69
N CYS A 195 -9.32 -2.20 -14.53
CA CYS A 195 -8.42 -2.45 -13.41
C CYS A 195 -7.53 -3.66 -13.68
N VAL A 196 -6.22 -3.46 -13.57
CA VAL A 196 -5.17 -4.48 -13.73
C VAL A 196 -4.53 -4.92 -12.40
N ASP A 197 -4.98 -4.31 -11.30
CA ASP A 197 -4.55 -4.54 -9.91
C ASP A 197 -5.65 -5.16 -9.06
N TYR A 198 -6.58 -5.86 -9.69
CA TYR A 198 -7.64 -6.52 -8.95
C TYR A 198 -7.03 -7.71 -8.18
N ASP A 199 -7.36 -7.82 -6.89
CA ASP A 199 -6.81 -8.88 -6.06
C ASP A 199 -7.51 -10.22 -6.33
N ASN A 200 -6.71 -11.25 -6.51
CA ASN A 200 -7.12 -12.59 -6.97
C ASN A 200 -7.28 -13.56 -5.82
N TRP A 201 -8.15 -14.57 -5.99
CA TRP A 201 -8.42 -15.59 -4.97
C TRP A 201 -7.26 -16.53 -4.68
#